data_AF-A0A1E5UZA7-F1
#
_entry.id   AF-A0A1E5UZA7-F1
#
_cell.length_a   1.000
_cell.length_b   1.000
_cell.length_c   1.000
_cell.angle_alpha   90.00
_cell.angle_beta   90.00
_cell.angle_gamma   90.00
#
_symmetry.space_group_name_H-M   'P 1'
#
loop_
_entity.id
_entity.type
_entity.pdbx_description
1 polymer ?
#
loop_
_entity_poly.entity_id
_entity_poly.type
_entity_poly.pdbx_seq_one_letter_code
_entity_poly.pdbx_strand_id
1 'polypeptide(L)'
;LAFGCGYFNNGLFSSNATGSSITGFGRGPLSLPSQLKTTPLIQSSSAVSTFYYFSLKSITVGSTRLPVPESAFALTSNGSGGTVIDSGTSVTTLPPLVYGLLHDAFVAQVDLPVTNDEPLCFAVSSSGKKPEVPKLVLQFEGSTLDLPRENYVFSVEEGGQS
;
A
#
# COMPACT_ATOMS: atom_id res chain seq x y z
N LEU A 1 2.62 12.37 -29.48
CA LEU A 1 2.78 10.91 -29.69
C LEU A 1 1.57 10.22 -29.06
N ALA A 2 0.73 9.52 -29.83
CA ALA A 2 -0.41 8.77 -29.34
C ALA A 2 -0.30 7.35 -29.90
N PHE A 3 -0.45 6.33 -29.03
CA PHE A 3 -0.45 4.93 -29.44
C PHE A 3 -1.90 4.43 -29.50
N GLY A 4 -2.35 4.07 -30.70
CA GLY A 4 -3.66 3.45 -30.97
C GLY A 4 -4.79 4.44 -31.33
N CYS A 5 -5.56 4.12 -32.38
CA CYS A 5 -6.84 4.74 -32.73
C CYS A 5 -7.92 3.65 -32.68
N GLY A 6 -8.86 3.74 -31.75
CA GLY A 6 -9.99 2.81 -31.64
C GLY A 6 -11.31 3.57 -31.59
N TYR A 7 -12.17 3.38 -32.59
CA TYR A 7 -13.53 3.95 -32.65
C TYR A 7 -14.60 3.01 -32.06
N PHE A 8 -14.27 1.73 -31.88
CA PHE A 8 -15.18 0.70 -31.37
C PHE A 8 -14.51 -0.07 -30.24
N ASN A 9 -14.90 0.19 -28.99
CA ASN A 9 -14.47 -0.57 -27.81
C ASN A 9 -15.42 -1.73 -27.50
N ASN A 10 -16.02 -2.34 -28.52
CA ASN A 10 -16.83 -3.55 -28.34
C ASN A 10 -15.91 -4.76 -28.40
N GLY A 11 -15.44 -5.20 -27.23
CA GLY A 11 -14.77 -6.50 -27.12
C GLY A 11 -15.80 -7.62 -27.07
N LEU A 12 -15.57 -8.68 -27.85
CA LEU A 12 -16.34 -9.92 -27.78
C LEU A 12 -15.90 -10.72 -26.55
N PHE A 13 -16.15 -10.20 -25.35
CA PHE A 13 -15.82 -10.91 -24.13
C PHE A 13 -16.94 -11.90 -23.85
N SER A 14 -16.69 -13.18 -24.18
CA SER A 14 -17.48 -14.27 -23.61
C SER A 14 -17.41 -14.14 -22.09
N SER A 15 -18.55 -14.25 -21.42
CA SER A 15 -18.66 -14.22 -19.95
C SER A 15 -17.81 -15.28 -19.23
N ASN A 16 -17.20 -16.21 -19.99
CA ASN A 16 -16.33 -17.28 -19.53
C ASN A 16 -14.83 -17.11 -19.88
N ALA A 17 -14.42 -15.98 -20.48
CA ALA A 17 -13.01 -15.70 -20.77
C ALA A 17 -12.33 -15.02 -19.58
N THR A 18 -11.78 -15.82 -18.65
CA THR A 18 -10.90 -15.34 -17.59
C THR A 18 -9.52 -15.00 -18.19
N GLY A 19 -9.23 -13.70 -18.39
CA GLY A 19 -7.84 -13.25 -18.60
C GLY A 19 -7.57 -12.13 -19.60
N SER A 20 -8.56 -11.66 -20.37
CA SER A 20 -8.35 -10.56 -21.33
C SER A 20 -9.07 -9.30 -20.89
N SER A 21 -8.33 -8.22 -20.63
CA SER A 21 -8.85 -6.89 -20.29
C SER A 21 -8.32 -5.84 -21.27
N ILE A 22 -9.19 -4.94 -21.74
CA ILE A 22 -8.79 -3.79 -22.56
C ILE A 22 -8.43 -2.62 -21.64
N THR A 23 -7.20 -2.11 -21.76
CA THR A 23 -6.76 -0.92 -21.01
C THR A 23 -6.65 0.27 -21.95
N GLY A 24 -7.53 1.26 -21.78
CA GLY A 24 -7.51 2.48 -22.57
C GLY A 24 -6.58 3.55 -21.97
N PHE A 25 -5.49 3.90 -22.66
CA PHE A 25 -4.58 4.99 -22.23
C PHE A 25 -4.94 6.37 -22.81
N GLY A 26 -6.15 6.52 -23.35
CA GLY A 26 -6.65 7.81 -23.81
C GLY A 26 -6.73 8.84 -22.68
N ARG A 27 -7.15 10.07 -22.98
CA ARG A 27 -7.42 11.10 -21.96
C ARG A 27 -8.92 11.32 -21.74
N GLY A 28 -9.73 10.34 -22.12
CA GLY A 28 -11.18 10.36 -21.94
C GLY A 28 -11.60 9.96 -20.52
N PRO A 29 -12.90 10.12 -20.18
CA PRO A 29 -13.42 9.82 -18.85
C PRO A 29 -13.36 8.32 -18.47
N LEU A 30 -13.20 7.43 -19.45
CA LEU A 30 -13.06 5.98 -19.23
C LEU A 30 -11.61 5.50 -19.41
N SER A 31 -10.63 6.41 -19.43
CA SER A 31 -9.24 6.00 -19.56
C SER A 31 -8.64 5.55 -18.23
N LEU A 32 -7.59 4.74 -18.29
CA LEU A 32 -6.88 4.31 -17.11
C LEU A 32 -6.38 5.52 -16.28
N PRO A 33 -5.71 6.54 -16.86
CA PRO A 33 -5.25 7.69 -16.06
C PRO A 33 -6.36 8.43 -15.32
N SER A 34 -7.59 8.51 -15.87
CA SER A 34 -8.71 9.18 -15.21
C SER A 34 -9.37 8.35 -14.11
N GLN A 35 -9.04 7.06 -14.02
CA GLN A 35 -9.54 6.13 -13.00
C GLN A 35 -8.51 5.82 -11.90
N LEU A 36 -7.27 6.31 -12.03
CA LEU A 36 -6.21 6.08 -11.06
C LEU A 36 -6.18 7.18 -9.99
N LYS A 37 -5.91 6.79 -8.75
CA LYS A 37 -5.41 7.71 -7.73
C LYS A 37 -3.93 8.00 -8.01
N THR A 38 -3.52 9.27 -7.95
CA THR A 38 -2.14 9.67 -8.28
C THR A 38 -1.56 10.56 -7.19
N THR A 39 -0.23 10.47 -7.00
CA THR A 39 0.54 11.34 -6.11
C THR A 39 1.71 11.91 -6.90
N PRO A 40 2.12 13.17 -6.67
CA PRO A 40 3.31 13.73 -7.30
C PRO A 40 4.56 12.93 -6.95
N LEU A 41 5.44 12.76 -7.94
CA LEU A 41 6.78 12.24 -7.75
C LEU A 41 7.70 13.38 -7.30
N ILE A 42 8.46 13.17 -6.22
CA ILE A 42 9.44 14.13 -5.73
C ILE A 42 10.72 14.01 -6.56
N GLN A 43 11.17 15.14 -7.12
CA GLN A 43 12.45 15.25 -7.82
C GLN A 43 13.47 15.90 -6.88
N SER A 44 14.62 15.26 -6.67
CA SER A 44 15.71 15.81 -5.88
C SER A 44 17.05 15.46 -6.50
N SER A 45 17.89 16.46 -6.75
CA SER A 45 19.24 16.28 -7.26
C SER A 45 20.23 15.73 -6.22
N SER A 46 19.86 15.81 -4.93
CA SER A 46 20.70 15.34 -3.82
C SER A 46 20.30 13.93 -3.35
N ALA A 47 19.15 13.42 -3.80
CA ALA A 47 18.69 12.07 -3.46
C ALA A 47 19.24 11.03 -4.43
N VAL A 48 19.19 9.76 -4.04
CA VAL A 48 19.58 8.63 -4.90
C VAL A 48 18.67 8.58 -6.13
N SER A 49 19.23 8.81 -7.32
CA SER A 49 18.47 9.03 -8.56
C SER A 49 17.68 7.83 -9.07
N THR A 50 17.91 6.63 -8.52
CA THR A 50 17.23 5.40 -8.94
C THR A 50 15.93 5.13 -8.20
N PHE A 51 15.64 5.86 -7.12
CA PHE A 51 14.43 5.66 -6.33
C PHE A 51 13.29 6.59 -6.74
N TYR A 52 12.07 6.08 -6.62
CA TYR A 52 10.85 6.85 -6.81
C TYR A 52 10.38 7.39 -5.45
N TYR A 53 10.59 8.68 -5.21
CA TYR A 53 10.23 9.33 -3.95
C TYR A 53 8.83 9.93 -3.99
N PHE A 54 8.08 9.75 -2.90
CA PHE A 54 6.73 10.27 -2.73
C PHE A 54 6.59 11.00 -1.39
N SER A 55 5.59 11.89 -1.30
CA SER A 55 5.28 12.59 -0.06
C SER A 55 4.20 11.83 0.70
N LEU A 56 4.62 11.01 1.68
CA LEU A 56 3.73 10.43 2.68
C LEU A 56 3.47 11.45 3.80
N LYS A 57 2.20 11.63 4.13
CA LYS A 57 1.70 12.62 5.09
C LYS A 57 1.33 12.00 6.42
N SER A 58 0.68 10.84 6.38
CA SER A 58 0.34 10.12 7.60
C SER A 58 0.00 8.67 7.33
N ILE A 59 0.06 7.90 8.41
CA ILE A 59 -0.40 6.52 8.49
C ILE A 59 -1.56 6.49 9.47
N THR A 60 -2.63 5.78 9.11
CA THR A 60 -3.81 5.58 9.96
C THR A 60 -4.08 4.08 10.08
N VAL A 61 -4.24 3.62 11.32
CA VAL A 61 -4.61 2.25 11.68
C VAL A 61 -6.02 2.27 12.26
N GLY A 62 -6.99 1.77 11.52
CA GLY A 62 -8.41 1.79 11.87
C GLY A 62 -8.89 3.20 12.17
N SER A 63 -9.24 3.46 13.43
CA SER A 63 -9.67 4.79 13.91
C SER A 63 -8.52 5.70 14.36
N THR A 64 -7.28 5.20 14.40
CA THR A 64 -6.12 5.89 14.98
C THR A 64 -5.18 6.41 13.90
N ARG A 65 -5.14 7.73 13.71
CA ARG A 65 -4.06 8.38 12.95
C ARG A 65 -2.81 8.44 13.82
N LEU A 66 -1.70 7.87 13.35
CA LEU A 66 -0.48 7.81 14.15
C LEU A 66 0.03 9.24 14.46
N PRO A 67 0.48 9.50 15.70
CA PRO A 67 0.95 10.82 16.13
C PRO A 67 2.40 11.08 15.65
N VAL A 68 2.62 10.99 14.34
CA VAL A 68 3.93 11.15 13.70
C VAL A 68 3.92 12.42 12.86
N PRO A 69 4.89 13.34 13.04
CA PRO A 69 4.98 14.53 12.19
C PRO A 69 5.36 14.15 10.75
N GLU A 70 4.86 14.88 9.76
CA GLU A 70 5.15 14.62 8.33
C GLU A 70 6.65 14.59 8.03
N SER A 71 7.45 15.36 8.79
CA SER A 71 8.91 15.41 8.67
C SER A 71 9.58 14.05 8.89
N ALA A 72 8.94 13.11 9.60
CA ALA A 72 9.46 11.76 9.79
C ALA A 72 9.48 10.93 8.48
N PHE A 73 8.66 11.32 7.51
CA PHE A 73 8.55 10.66 6.19
C PHE A 73 9.17 11.49 5.06
N ALA A 74 9.55 12.72 5.35
CA ALA A 74 9.95 13.70 4.34
C ALA A 74 11.36 13.42 3.80
N LEU A 75 11.52 13.65 2.50
CA LEU A 75 12.84 13.73 1.89
C LEU A 75 13.47 15.06 2.27
N THR A 76 14.65 15.00 2.87
CA THR A 76 15.37 16.20 3.29
C THR A 76 16.19 16.79 2.14
N SER A 77 16.61 18.05 2.29
CA SER A 77 17.40 18.75 1.27
C SER A 77 18.76 18.11 0.98
N ASN A 78 19.31 17.33 1.90
CA ASN A 78 20.57 16.61 1.70
C ASN A 78 20.37 15.22 1.04
N GLY A 79 19.14 14.87 0.65
CA GLY A 79 18.82 13.60 0.00
C GLY A 79 18.55 12.43 0.95
N SER A 80 18.61 12.63 2.26
CA SER A 80 18.27 11.60 3.26
C SER A 80 16.78 11.56 3.58
N GLY A 81 16.31 10.40 4.07
CA GLY A 81 14.90 10.18 4.40
C GLY A 81 14.04 9.97 3.15
N GLY A 82 12.79 10.40 3.23
CA GLY A 82 11.79 10.20 2.17
C GLY A 82 11.04 8.88 2.28
N THR A 83 10.01 8.76 1.44
CA THR A 83 9.23 7.54 1.25
C THR A 83 9.44 7.04 -0.17
N VAL A 84 9.78 5.77 -0.33
CA VAL A 84 10.09 5.15 -1.64
C VAL A 84 9.13 4.00 -1.90
N ILE A 85 8.72 3.83 -3.16
CA ILE A 85 8.10 2.59 -3.64
C ILE A 85 9.18 1.76 -4.31
N ASP A 86 9.41 0.55 -3.80
CA ASP A 86 10.44 -0.36 -4.28
C ASP A 86 9.84 -1.76 -4.48
N SER A 87 9.76 -2.22 -5.73
CA SER A 87 9.31 -3.57 -6.05
C SER A 87 10.33 -4.66 -5.67
N GLY A 88 11.56 -4.28 -5.32
CA GLY A 88 12.61 -5.19 -4.86
C GLY A 88 12.47 -5.62 -3.39
N THR A 89 11.57 -4.99 -2.62
CA THR A 89 11.35 -5.28 -1.21
C THR A 89 9.99 -5.94 -0.99
N SER A 90 9.96 -7.11 -0.31
CA SER A 90 8.72 -7.87 -0.08
C SER A 90 7.80 -7.25 0.99
N VAL A 91 8.36 -6.51 1.94
CA VAL A 91 7.63 -5.94 3.09
C VAL A 91 7.90 -4.45 3.23
N THR A 92 6.92 -3.70 3.75
CA THR A 92 7.12 -2.27 4.01
C THR A 92 8.03 -2.08 5.22
N THR A 93 9.10 -1.31 5.06
CA THR A 93 10.01 -0.93 6.15
C THR A 93 9.68 0.47 6.65
N LEU A 94 9.56 0.63 7.97
CA LEU A 94 9.30 1.91 8.62
C LEU A 94 10.44 2.25 9.59
N PRO A 95 10.68 3.55 9.88
CA PRO A 95 11.56 3.93 10.98
C PRO A 95 11.10 3.28 12.30
N PRO A 96 12.00 2.80 13.17
CA PRO A 96 11.62 2.04 14.37
C PRO A 96 10.55 2.71 15.25
N LEU A 97 10.65 4.02 15.44
CA LEU A 97 9.65 4.80 16.21
C LEU A 97 8.27 4.78 15.56
N VAL A 98 8.21 4.87 14.22
CA VAL A 98 6.94 4.83 13.47
C VAL A 98 6.36 3.42 13.50
N TYR A 99 7.21 2.40 13.33
CA TYR A 99 6.79 1.01 13.42
C TYR A 99 6.19 0.69 14.80
N GLY A 100 6.83 1.11 15.89
CA GLY A 100 6.30 0.90 17.24
C GLY A 100 4.91 1.53 17.45
N LEU A 101 4.70 2.76 16.97
CA LEU A 101 3.38 3.39 17.05
C LEU A 101 2.32 2.69 16.19
N LEU A 102 2.71 2.20 15.01
CA LEU A 102 1.83 1.40 14.15
C LEU A 102 1.47 0.09 14.83
N HIS A 103 2.47 -0.60 15.38
CA HIS A 103 2.35 -1.86 16.09
C HIS A 103 1.34 -1.73 17.24
N ASP A 104 1.56 -0.77 18.14
CA ASP A 104 0.71 -0.58 19.32
C ASP A 104 -0.73 -0.22 18.92
N ALA A 105 -0.90 0.64 17.91
CA ALA A 105 -2.22 1.00 17.40
C ALA A 105 -2.95 -0.18 16.74
N PHE A 106 -2.20 -1.11 16.14
CA PHE A 106 -2.73 -2.31 15.52
C PHE A 106 -3.18 -3.32 16.60
N VAL A 107 -2.29 -3.64 17.54
CA VAL A 107 -2.59 -4.55 18.67
C VAL A 107 -3.77 -4.05 19.49
N ALA A 108 -3.87 -2.75 19.75
CA ALA A 108 -4.98 -2.15 20.50
C ALA A 108 -6.36 -2.31 19.83
N GLN A 109 -6.41 -2.63 18.54
CA GLN A 109 -7.65 -2.74 17.76
C GLN A 109 -7.95 -4.16 17.27
N VAL A 110 -7.08 -5.13 17.54
CA VAL A 110 -7.28 -6.53 17.17
C VAL A 110 -7.66 -7.33 18.41
N ASP A 111 -8.86 -7.89 18.42
CA ASP A 111 -9.37 -8.74 19.50
C ASP A 111 -8.88 -10.19 19.36
N LEU A 112 -7.55 -10.38 19.37
CA LEU A 112 -6.89 -11.68 19.35
C LEU A 112 -5.64 -11.66 20.23
N PRO A 113 -5.26 -12.79 20.83
CA PRO A 113 -4.03 -12.86 21.61
C PRO A 113 -2.81 -12.83 20.67
N VAL A 114 -1.82 -12.01 21.03
CA VAL A 114 -0.52 -11.97 20.36
C VAL A 114 0.26 -13.25 20.67
N THR A 115 0.76 -13.92 19.64
CA THR A 115 1.59 -15.15 19.76
C THR A 115 3.07 -14.89 19.54
N ASN A 116 3.39 -13.86 18.77
CA ASN A 116 4.75 -13.39 18.54
C ASN A 116 4.70 -11.87 18.30
N ASP A 117 5.66 -11.13 18.84
CA ASP A 117 5.69 -9.66 18.76
C ASP A 117 6.50 -9.17 17.54
N GLU A 118 7.53 -9.94 17.14
CA GLU A 118 8.41 -9.60 16.01
C GLU A 118 8.75 -10.86 15.17
N PRO A 119 8.15 -11.04 13.98
CA PRO A 119 7.03 -10.27 13.42
C PRO A 119 5.73 -10.44 14.24
N LEU A 120 4.90 -9.39 14.26
CA LEU A 120 3.60 -9.39 14.95
C LEU A 120 2.67 -10.48 14.40
N CYS A 121 2.32 -11.45 15.24
CA CYS A 121 1.43 -12.57 14.95
C CYS A 121 0.33 -12.68 16.00
N PHE A 122 -0.86 -13.09 15.56
CA PHE A 122 -2.02 -13.32 16.42
C PHE A 122 -2.47 -14.78 16.33
N ALA A 123 -2.97 -15.35 17.44
CA ALA A 123 -3.60 -16.65 17.39
C ALA A 123 -4.97 -16.54 16.70
N VAL A 124 -5.23 -17.41 15.73
CA VAL A 124 -6.49 -17.45 14.99
C VAL A 124 -7.15 -18.81 15.17
N SER A 125 -8.48 -18.83 15.37
CA SER A 125 -9.20 -20.12 15.47
C SER A 125 -9.22 -20.82 14.10
N SER A 126 -9.18 -22.15 14.10
CA SER A 126 -9.33 -22.99 12.90
C SER A 126 -10.74 -23.00 12.28
N SER A 127 -11.62 -22.09 12.70
CA SER A 127 -13.03 -22.03 12.27
C SER A 127 -13.23 -21.52 10.83
N GLY A 128 -12.15 -21.23 10.09
CA GLY A 128 -12.17 -20.76 8.71
C GLY A 128 -12.63 -19.31 8.52
N LYS A 129 -13.08 -18.63 9.58
CA LYS A 129 -13.42 -17.20 9.54
C LYS A 129 -12.15 -16.37 9.64
N LYS A 130 -11.95 -15.49 8.65
CA LYS A 130 -10.87 -14.49 8.71
C LYS A 130 -11.17 -13.50 9.84
N PRO A 131 -10.20 -13.24 10.74
CA PRO A 131 -10.40 -12.25 11.78
C PRO A 131 -10.52 -10.85 11.19
N GLU A 132 -11.34 -10.03 11.85
CA GLU A 132 -11.41 -8.60 11.58
C GLU A 132 -10.11 -7.95 12.05
N VAL A 133 -9.57 -7.05 11.23
CA VAL A 133 -8.34 -6.32 11.50
C VAL A 133 -8.53 -4.86 11.10
N PRO A 134 -7.86 -3.91 11.78
CA PRO A 134 -8.03 -2.50 11.50
C PRO A 134 -7.53 -2.18 10.09
N LYS A 135 -8.27 -1.32 9.38
CA LYS A 135 -7.84 -0.82 8.06
C LYS A 135 -6.51 -0.09 8.17
N LEU A 136 -5.58 -0.35 7.24
CA LEU A 136 -4.34 0.42 7.13
C LEU A 136 -4.46 1.41 5.99
N VAL A 137 -4.31 2.70 6.28
CA VAL A 137 -4.44 3.78 5.30
C VAL A 137 -3.16 4.60 5.26
N LEU A 138 -2.62 4.77 4.06
CA LEU A 138 -1.48 5.64 3.79
C LEU A 138 -1.97 6.91 3.08
N GLN A 139 -1.79 8.05 3.72
CA GLN A 139 -2.14 9.34 3.13
C GLN A 139 -0.91 9.91 2.41
N PHE A 140 -0.96 9.96 1.08
CA PHE A 140 0.01 10.66 0.25
C PHE A 140 -0.47 12.08 -0.07
N GLU A 141 0.43 12.92 -0.57
CA GLU A 141 0.08 14.21 -1.15
C GLU A 141 -0.91 14.02 -2.31
N GLY A 142 -2.09 14.64 -2.19
CA GLY A 142 -3.15 14.57 -3.20
C GLY A 142 -3.86 13.22 -3.33
N SER A 143 -3.53 12.19 -2.54
CA SER A 143 -4.13 10.85 -2.68
C SER A 143 -4.12 10.03 -1.40
N THR A 144 -5.17 9.24 -1.21
CA THR A 144 -5.32 8.31 -0.08
C THR A 144 -5.28 6.88 -0.58
N LEU A 145 -4.36 6.07 -0.05
CA LEU A 145 -4.25 4.64 -0.34
C LEU A 145 -4.81 3.83 0.82
N ASP A 146 -6.01 3.28 0.60
CA ASP A 146 -6.61 2.28 1.48
C ASP A 146 -6.01 0.92 1.13
N LEU A 147 -5.20 0.35 2.02
CA LEU A 147 -4.56 -0.93 1.75
C LEU A 147 -5.57 -2.08 1.90
N PRO A 148 -5.69 -2.96 0.90
CA PRO A 148 -6.39 -4.23 1.06
C PRO A 148 -5.76 -5.03 2.21
N ARG A 149 -6.59 -5.78 2.94
CA ARG A 149 -6.16 -6.59 4.09
C ARG A 149 -4.99 -7.50 3.74
N GLU A 150 -5.05 -8.10 2.56
CA GLU A 150 -4.08 -9.06 2.03
C GLU A 150 -2.69 -8.44 1.84
N ASN A 151 -2.58 -7.11 1.77
CA ASN A 151 -1.31 -6.41 1.60
C ASN A 151 -0.53 -6.22 2.91
N TYR A 152 -1.16 -6.40 4.07
CA TYR A 152 -0.51 -6.20 5.38
C TYR A 152 -0.82 -7.27 6.43
N VAL A 153 -1.74 -8.21 6.15
CA VAL A 153 -2.00 -9.38 7.00
C VAL A 153 -2.05 -10.65 6.16
N PHE A 154 -1.11 -11.56 6.40
CA PHE A 154 -1.04 -12.87 5.77
C PHE A 154 -1.33 -13.99 6.79
N SER A 155 -1.92 -15.08 6.32
CA SER A 155 -2.10 -16.28 7.13
C SER A 155 -0.83 -17.13 7.05
N VAL A 156 -0.32 -17.56 8.20
CA VAL A 156 0.76 -18.54 8.28
C VAL A 156 0.13 -19.87 8.70
N GLU A 157 0.28 -20.90 7.88
CA GLU A 157 -0.14 -22.25 8.27
C GLU A 157 0.94 -22.86 9.17
N GLU A 158 0.55 -23.35 10.34
CA GLU A 158 1.43 -24.03 11.28
C GLU A 158 1.76 -25.42 10.73
N GLY A 159 2.80 -25.52 9.89
CA GLY A 159 3.18 -26.78 9.23
C GLY A 159 4.13 -26.70 8.04
N GLY A 160 4.56 -25.50 7.61
CA GLY A 160 5.56 -25.37 6.56
C GLY A 160 6.98 -25.61 7.08
N GLN A 161 7.39 -26.88 7.25
CA GLN A 161 8.81 -27.22 7.16
C GLN A 161 9.29 -26.80 5.77
N SER A 162 10.20 -25.82 5.73
CA SER A 162 11.11 -25.66 4.60
C SER A 162 12.19 -26.72 4.66
#